data_AF-A0A6M4MDF8-F1
#
_entry.id   AF-A0A6M4MDF8-F1
#
_cell.length_a   1.000
_cell.length_b   1.000
_cell.length_c   1.000
_cell.angle_alpha   90.00
_cell.angle_beta   90.00
_cell.angle_gamma   90.00
#
_symmetry.space_group_name_H-M   'P 1'
#
loop_
_entity.id
_entity.type
_entity.pdbx_description
1 polymer ?
#
loop_
_entity_poly.entity_id
_entity_poly.type
_entity_poly.pdbx_seq_one_letter_code
_entity_poly.pdbx_strand_id
1 'polypeptide(L)'
;MKIASLLCAVIYLSSCSLSTAAPQRGFSVIDEYKLNDKLKETSGLFCEEDRAYTINDSGNAPSIFQINTQGKIMQTLSLAEGNYDWETITADVDYFYVGDVGNNAGDRQRLIIEKVSRATKQVELSINLKYRDNQPKQNLPYAHDFDAEAMVAKDGDLLLFSKSWETGVARVYRLSTTKSHQTLKPIEMIHDLPGVITGADWDADNKRFLIVGYTSTPFGIFTPFIATLTENFEVKTVDALDGYGQVEGVCAFANNEIWFSQESAPFHDAKIVKIKFN
;
A
#
# COMPACT_ATOMS: atom_id res chain seq x y z
N MET A 1 -4.50 63.99 -59.99
CA MET A 1 -5.04 62.61 -59.91
C MET A 1 -4.26 61.84 -58.87
N LYS A 2 -4.96 61.22 -57.93
CA LYS A 2 -4.47 60.71 -56.65
C LYS A 2 -3.59 59.45 -56.82
N ILE A 3 -2.42 59.41 -56.20
CA ILE A 3 -1.63 58.18 -56.02
C ILE A 3 -1.83 57.74 -54.56
N ALA A 4 -2.44 56.56 -54.39
CA ALA A 4 -2.78 55.98 -53.10
C ALA A 4 -1.54 55.42 -52.40
N SER A 5 -1.34 55.82 -51.14
CA SER A 5 -0.31 55.28 -50.24
C SER A 5 -0.75 53.92 -49.72
N LEU A 6 0.05 52.87 -49.98
CA LEU A 6 -0.19 51.52 -49.48
C LEU A 6 0.36 51.41 -48.05
N LEU A 7 -0.54 51.36 -47.06
CA LEU A 7 -0.20 51.18 -45.66
C LEU A 7 -0.02 49.67 -45.40
N CYS A 8 1.22 49.22 -45.16
CA CYS A 8 1.50 47.86 -44.72
C CYS A 8 1.09 47.72 -43.24
N ALA A 9 -0.05 47.09 -42.98
CA ALA A 9 -0.47 46.71 -41.63
C ALA A 9 0.34 45.49 -41.18
N VAL A 10 1.23 45.70 -40.21
CA VAL A 10 1.94 44.62 -39.51
C VAL A 10 0.97 44.02 -38.48
N ILE A 11 0.49 42.82 -38.73
CA ILE A 11 -0.37 42.06 -37.81
C ILE A 11 0.54 41.37 -36.80
N TYR A 12 0.56 41.87 -35.56
CA TYR A 12 1.18 41.16 -34.43
C TYR A 12 0.26 40.00 -34.04
N LEU A 13 0.65 38.78 -34.40
CA LEU A 13 0.03 37.56 -33.87
C LEU A 13 0.57 37.36 -32.45
N SER A 14 -0.23 37.75 -31.45
CA SER A 14 0.00 37.39 -30.05
C SER A 14 -0.31 35.90 -29.87
N SER A 15 0.73 35.08 -29.80
CA SER A 15 0.63 33.68 -29.44
C SER A 15 0.14 33.57 -27.99
N CYS A 16 -1.13 33.24 -27.80
CA CYS A 16 -1.63 32.78 -26.51
C CYS A 16 -1.02 31.40 -26.24
N SER A 17 0.05 31.37 -25.47
CA SER A 17 0.57 30.13 -24.88
C SER A 17 -0.49 29.61 -23.90
N LEU A 18 -1.30 28.65 -24.34
CA LEU A 18 -2.10 27.83 -23.43
C LEU A 18 -1.12 27.02 -22.59
N SER A 19 -0.73 27.57 -21.44
CA SER A 19 -0.10 26.81 -20.37
C SER A 19 -1.18 25.86 -19.84
N THR A 20 -1.22 24.64 -20.37
CA THR A 20 -1.94 23.54 -19.71
C THR A 20 -1.24 23.34 -18.36
N ALA A 21 -1.81 23.88 -17.29
CA ALA A 21 -1.39 23.55 -15.95
C ALA A 21 -1.42 22.02 -15.84
N ALA A 22 -0.31 21.41 -15.41
CA ALA A 22 -0.30 19.99 -15.11
C ALA A 22 -1.44 19.69 -14.14
N PRO A 23 -2.10 18.51 -14.23
CA PRO A 23 -3.14 18.13 -13.27
C PRO A 23 -2.60 18.34 -11.86
N GLN A 24 -3.27 19.16 -11.07
CA GLN A 24 -2.87 19.40 -9.70
C GLN A 24 -3.16 18.11 -8.92
N ARG A 25 -2.11 17.44 -8.44
CA ARG A 25 -2.23 16.27 -7.58
C ARG A 25 -3.11 16.64 -6.37
N GLY A 26 -3.94 15.71 -5.90
CA GLY A 26 -4.72 15.87 -4.66
C GLY A 26 -3.86 15.91 -3.38
N PHE A 27 -2.53 15.84 -3.52
CA PHE A 27 -1.56 15.88 -2.43
C PHE A 27 -0.30 16.68 -2.79
N SER A 28 0.48 17.00 -1.76
CA SER A 28 1.81 17.60 -1.85
C SER A 28 2.84 16.67 -1.22
N VAL A 29 3.98 16.48 -1.89
CA VAL A 29 5.14 15.75 -1.33
C VAL A 29 5.88 16.65 -0.36
N ILE A 30 6.10 16.18 0.86
CA ILE A 30 6.83 16.89 1.91
C ILE A 30 8.31 16.56 1.84
N ASP A 31 8.63 15.26 1.83
CA ASP A 31 9.98 14.73 1.85
C ASP A 31 10.02 13.34 1.20
N GLU A 32 11.21 12.96 0.74
CA GLU A 32 11.53 11.59 0.30
C GLU A 32 12.87 11.16 0.89
N TYR A 33 12.95 9.92 1.37
CA TYR A 33 14.18 9.36 1.90
C TYR A 33 14.44 7.98 1.27
N LYS A 34 15.64 7.80 0.72
CA LYS A 34 16.13 6.48 0.30
C LYS A 34 16.26 5.57 1.52
N LEU A 35 15.75 4.36 1.41
CA LEU A 35 15.88 3.33 2.42
C LEU A 35 17.23 2.60 2.33
N ASN A 36 17.65 2.01 3.43
CA ASN A 36 18.84 1.15 3.47
C ASN A 36 18.62 -0.08 2.58
N ASP A 37 19.67 -0.62 1.95
CA ASP A 37 19.58 -1.83 1.10
C ASP A 37 18.99 -3.06 1.82
N LYS A 38 19.05 -3.10 3.16
CA LYS A 38 18.32 -4.10 3.97
C LYS A 38 16.80 -4.03 3.85
N LEU A 39 16.25 -2.95 3.28
CA LEU A 39 14.83 -2.68 3.07
C LEU A 39 14.50 -2.54 1.58
N LYS A 40 15.28 -3.17 0.70
CA LYS A 40 15.09 -3.07 -0.76
C LYS A 40 13.73 -3.62 -1.23
N GLU A 41 13.17 -4.56 -0.49
CA GLU A 41 11.90 -5.26 -0.76
C GLU A 41 10.89 -4.87 0.32
N THR A 42 10.88 -3.59 0.71
CA THR A 42 9.95 -3.06 1.73
C THR A 42 8.52 -3.27 1.26
N SER A 43 7.73 -4.02 2.04
CA SER A 43 6.33 -4.26 1.76
C SER A 43 5.47 -3.46 2.76
N GLY A 44 4.77 -4.12 3.68
CA GLY A 44 3.95 -3.50 4.71
C GLY A 44 4.61 -2.36 5.52
N LEU A 45 3.79 -1.38 5.91
CA LEU A 45 4.19 -0.18 6.65
C LEU A 45 3.15 0.16 7.72
N PHE A 46 3.59 0.40 8.95
CA PHE A 46 2.75 0.83 10.07
C PHE A 46 3.40 2.01 10.79
N CYS A 47 2.63 3.03 11.13
CA CYS A 47 3.14 4.26 11.71
C CYS A 47 2.64 4.53 13.12
N GLU A 48 3.51 5.15 13.92
CA GLU A 48 3.20 5.72 15.22
C GLU A 48 3.62 7.19 15.25
N GLU A 49 3.45 7.88 16.37
CA GLU A 49 3.66 9.33 16.45
C GLU A 49 5.07 9.81 16.06
N ASP A 50 6.12 9.01 16.30
CA ASP A 50 7.52 9.41 16.13
C ASP A 50 8.39 8.42 15.32
N ARG A 51 7.79 7.33 14.85
CA ARG A 51 8.49 6.21 14.18
C ARG A 51 7.55 5.46 13.26
N ALA A 52 8.13 4.59 12.44
CA ALA A 52 7.37 3.61 11.67
C ALA A 52 8.00 2.22 11.79
N TYR A 53 7.23 1.21 11.42
CA TYR A 53 7.62 -0.18 11.34
C TYR A 53 7.36 -0.69 9.94
N THR A 54 8.31 -1.41 9.37
CA THR A 54 8.16 -2.05 8.07
C THR A 54 8.75 -3.46 8.10
N ILE A 55 8.39 -4.25 7.11
CA ILE A 55 8.85 -5.61 6.85
C ILE A 55 9.32 -5.68 5.40
N ASN A 56 10.10 -6.72 5.08
CA ASN A 56 10.37 -7.04 3.69
C ASN A 56 9.47 -8.17 3.21
N ASP A 57 9.25 -8.20 1.90
CA ASP A 57 8.58 -9.27 1.18
C ASP A 57 9.34 -10.61 1.24
N SER A 58 8.75 -11.65 0.66
CA SER A 58 9.15 -13.04 0.53
C SER A 58 10.66 -13.30 0.38
N GLY A 59 11.10 -14.41 0.99
CA GLY A 59 12.49 -14.86 0.90
C GLY A 59 13.50 -14.06 1.72
N ASN A 60 13.08 -12.96 2.36
CA ASN A 60 13.92 -12.20 3.27
C ASN A 60 13.96 -12.78 4.68
N ALA A 61 14.84 -12.24 5.53
CA ALA A 61 14.83 -12.56 6.95
C ALA A 61 13.49 -12.15 7.59
N PRO A 62 12.89 -12.99 8.46
CA PRO A 62 11.64 -12.67 9.15
C PRO A 62 11.93 -11.61 10.21
N SER A 63 11.83 -10.34 9.83
CA SER A 63 12.22 -9.23 10.68
C SER A 63 11.30 -8.03 10.53
N ILE A 64 10.89 -7.49 11.68
CA ILE A 64 10.21 -6.20 11.79
C ILE A 64 11.28 -5.14 12.02
N PHE A 65 11.34 -4.15 11.14
CA PHE A 65 12.30 -3.06 11.20
C PHE A 65 11.61 -1.80 11.74
N GLN A 66 12.10 -1.29 12.86
CA GLN A 66 11.73 0.05 13.31
C GLN A 66 12.58 1.07 12.56
N ILE A 67 11.94 2.02 11.89
CA ILE A 67 12.58 3.14 11.20
C ILE A 67 12.21 4.47 11.85
N ASN A 68 13.14 5.43 11.80
CA ASN A 68 12.84 6.80 12.21
C ASN A 68 12.16 7.59 11.07
N THR A 69 11.87 8.86 11.32
CA THR A 69 11.23 9.77 10.36
C THR A 69 12.04 10.06 9.09
N GLN A 70 13.27 9.55 8.96
CA GLN A 70 14.08 9.65 7.74
C GLN A 70 14.29 8.28 7.09
N GLY A 71 13.54 7.25 7.48
CA GLY A 71 13.68 5.90 6.95
C GLY A 71 14.92 5.14 7.44
N LYS A 72 15.63 5.64 8.46
CA LYS A 72 16.81 4.94 8.99
C LYS A 72 16.38 3.86 9.98
N ILE A 73 16.93 2.66 9.83
CA ILE A 73 16.72 1.54 10.75
C ILE A 73 17.30 1.89 12.12
N MET A 74 16.43 1.92 13.13
CA MET A 74 16.79 2.15 14.53
C MET A 74 16.90 0.83 15.30
N GLN A 75 16.00 -0.11 15.00
CA GLN A 75 15.96 -1.43 15.63
C GLN A 75 15.49 -2.48 14.65
N THR A 76 15.92 -3.73 14.86
CA THR A 76 15.45 -4.90 14.11
C THR A 76 14.99 -5.94 15.11
N LEU A 77 13.75 -6.38 14.97
CA LEU A 77 13.18 -7.50 15.70
C LEU A 77 13.12 -8.69 14.75
N SER A 78 13.92 -9.72 15.01
CA SER A 78 13.82 -10.99 14.28
C SER A 78 12.83 -11.93 14.94
N LEU A 79 11.96 -12.55 14.14
CA LEU A 79 11.03 -13.59 14.57
C LEU A 79 11.61 -14.98 14.29
N ALA A 80 11.11 -16.00 14.97
CA ALA A 80 11.54 -17.38 14.76
C ALA A 80 10.83 -18.03 13.55
N GLU A 81 9.61 -17.57 13.29
CA GLU A 81 8.75 -17.95 12.19
C GLU A 81 9.34 -17.42 10.89
N GLY A 82 9.42 -18.26 9.86
CA GLY A 82 9.98 -17.87 8.56
C GLY A 82 9.09 -16.85 7.84
N ASN A 83 9.72 -16.02 7.01
CA ASN A 83 9.02 -15.21 6.02
C ASN A 83 8.86 -16.03 4.73
N TYR A 84 7.67 -16.58 4.52
CA TYR A 84 7.36 -17.26 3.27
C TYR A 84 6.84 -16.28 2.22
N ASP A 85 5.86 -15.43 2.58
CA ASP A 85 5.27 -14.39 1.73
C ASP A 85 4.68 -13.28 2.63
N TRP A 86 5.54 -12.58 3.36
CA TRP A 86 5.14 -11.51 4.27
C TRP A 86 4.82 -10.21 3.52
N GLU A 87 3.57 -9.78 3.61
CA GLU A 87 3.10 -8.64 2.82
C GLU A 87 2.66 -7.46 3.67
N THR A 88 2.16 -7.72 4.88
CA THR A 88 1.52 -6.66 5.66
C THR A 88 1.91 -6.67 7.13
N ILE A 89 1.98 -5.47 7.73
CA ILE A 89 2.16 -5.28 9.16
C ILE A 89 1.21 -4.18 9.64
N THR A 90 0.56 -4.41 10.77
CA THR A 90 -0.16 -3.40 11.54
C THR A 90 0.12 -3.65 13.03
N ALA A 91 -0.29 -2.73 13.90
CA ALA A 91 -0.21 -2.96 15.34
C ALA A 91 -1.45 -2.45 16.07
N ASP A 92 -1.65 -2.97 17.27
CA ASP A 92 -2.36 -2.28 18.34
C ASP A 92 -1.38 -1.88 19.45
N VAL A 93 -1.92 -1.52 20.61
CA VAL A 93 -1.12 -1.11 21.78
C VAL A 93 -0.20 -2.22 22.30
N ASP A 94 -0.63 -3.49 22.20
CA ASP A 94 0.03 -4.63 22.83
C ASP A 94 0.74 -5.55 21.81
N TYR A 95 0.32 -5.53 20.55
CA TYR A 95 0.70 -6.52 19.54
C TYR A 95 1.05 -5.89 18.19
N PHE A 96 2.09 -6.43 17.55
CA PHE A 96 2.21 -6.37 16.10
C PHE A 96 1.44 -7.54 15.49
N TYR A 97 0.91 -7.33 14.29
CA TYR A 97 0.27 -8.34 13.46
C TYR A 97 0.98 -8.36 12.12
N VAL A 98 1.65 -9.46 11.81
CA VAL A 98 2.39 -9.64 10.55
C VAL A 98 1.68 -10.67 9.70
N GLY A 99 1.32 -10.31 8.47
CA GLY A 99 0.63 -11.18 7.54
C GLY A 99 1.59 -11.89 6.60
N ASP A 100 1.73 -13.21 6.78
CA ASP A 100 2.28 -14.14 5.80
C ASP A 100 1.12 -14.64 4.91
N VAL A 101 0.71 -13.77 3.99
CA VAL A 101 -0.60 -13.86 3.31
C VAL A 101 -0.54 -13.65 1.80
N GLY A 102 0.61 -13.25 1.26
CA GLY A 102 0.83 -13.18 -0.19
C GLY A 102 0.54 -14.54 -0.83
N ASN A 103 -0.07 -14.53 -2.01
CA ASN A 103 -0.48 -15.75 -2.70
C ASN A 103 -0.64 -15.49 -4.21
N ASN A 104 0.30 -14.78 -4.81
CA ASN A 104 0.29 -14.40 -6.22
C ASN A 104 0.07 -15.58 -7.20
N ALA A 105 0.53 -16.79 -6.83
CA ALA A 105 0.34 -18.02 -7.61
C ALA A 105 -1.04 -18.68 -7.40
N GLY A 106 -1.73 -18.32 -6.32
CA GLY A 106 -3.05 -18.84 -5.95
C GLY A 106 -3.05 -20.24 -5.33
N ASP A 107 -1.89 -20.89 -5.21
CA ASP A 107 -1.78 -22.28 -4.79
C ASP A 107 -1.41 -22.47 -3.30
N ARG A 108 -1.14 -21.38 -2.56
CA ARG A 108 -0.81 -21.48 -1.13
C ARG A 108 -1.97 -22.02 -0.30
N GLN A 109 -1.66 -23.00 0.53
CA GLN A 109 -2.62 -23.64 1.43
C GLN A 109 -2.52 -23.13 2.87
N ARG A 110 -1.43 -22.42 3.19
CA ARG A 110 -1.14 -21.91 4.52
C ARG A 110 -0.95 -20.41 4.41
N LEU A 111 -1.90 -19.66 4.96
CA LEU A 111 -1.90 -18.22 5.09
C LEU A 111 -2.01 -17.92 6.58
N ILE A 112 -1.17 -17.03 7.10
CA ILE A 112 -1.04 -16.84 8.56
C ILE A 112 -0.97 -15.36 8.89
N ILE A 113 -1.62 -14.96 9.98
CA ILE A 113 -1.27 -13.75 10.72
C ILE A 113 -0.51 -14.14 11.99
N GLU A 114 0.73 -13.67 12.12
CA GLU A 114 1.50 -13.81 13.35
C GLU A 114 1.20 -12.65 14.28
N LYS A 115 0.60 -12.96 15.45
CA LYS A 115 0.37 -12.01 16.53
C LYS A 115 1.59 -11.98 17.44
N VAL A 116 2.36 -10.91 17.37
CA VAL A 116 3.65 -10.75 18.05
C VAL A 116 3.50 -9.79 19.22
N SER A 117 3.83 -10.23 20.43
CA SER A 117 3.84 -9.38 21.62
C SER A 117 4.82 -8.22 21.46
N ARG A 118 4.36 -6.98 21.64
CA ARG A 118 5.24 -5.81 21.65
C ARG A 118 6.11 -5.76 22.90
N ALA A 119 5.71 -6.40 23.99
CA ALA A 119 6.47 -6.45 25.24
C ALA A 119 7.56 -7.53 25.20
N THR A 120 7.18 -8.77 24.89
CA THR A 120 8.10 -9.92 24.94
C THR A 120 8.84 -10.15 23.63
N LYS A 121 8.36 -9.54 22.54
CA LYS A 121 8.90 -9.69 21.18
C LYS A 121 8.83 -11.13 20.66
N GLN A 122 7.85 -11.90 21.14
CA GLN A 122 7.60 -13.29 20.75
C GLN A 122 6.24 -13.40 20.07
N VAL A 123 6.11 -14.37 19.16
CA VAL A 123 4.80 -14.79 18.64
C VAL A 123 3.99 -15.43 19.76
N GLU A 124 2.82 -14.87 20.05
CA GLU A 124 1.88 -15.40 21.03
C GLU A 124 0.79 -16.25 20.38
N LEU A 125 0.45 -15.96 19.11
CA LEU A 125 -0.57 -16.70 18.38
C LEU A 125 -0.34 -16.61 16.87
N SER A 126 -0.27 -17.76 16.21
CA SER A 126 -0.37 -17.88 14.75
C SER A 126 -1.83 -18.13 14.35
N ILE A 127 -2.40 -17.21 13.58
CA ILE A 127 -3.80 -17.26 13.11
C ILE A 127 -3.82 -17.83 11.69
N ASN A 128 -4.25 -19.07 11.54
CA ASN A 128 -4.34 -19.74 10.24
C ASN A 128 -5.62 -19.32 9.50
N LEU A 129 -5.46 -18.89 8.26
CA LEU A 129 -6.55 -18.41 7.42
C LEU A 129 -6.83 -19.39 6.28
N LYS A 130 -8.12 -19.54 5.94
CA LYS A 130 -8.57 -20.25 4.76
C LYS A 130 -9.69 -19.49 4.08
N TYR A 131 -9.52 -19.12 2.82
CA TYR A 131 -10.62 -18.60 2.03
C TYR A 131 -11.72 -19.66 1.84
N ARG A 132 -12.96 -19.32 2.19
CA ARG A 132 -14.10 -20.26 2.18
C ARG A 132 -14.31 -20.89 0.80
N ASP A 133 -14.21 -20.08 -0.24
CA ASP A 133 -14.61 -20.43 -1.60
C ASP A 133 -13.40 -20.73 -2.52
N ASN A 134 -12.18 -20.74 -1.96
CA ASN A 134 -10.96 -20.99 -2.72
C ASN A 134 -10.74 -22.49 -3.00
N GLN A 135 -10.36 -22.80 -4.24
CA GLN A 135 -9.90 -24.11 -4.67
C GLN A 135 -8.49 -23.96 -5.26
N PRO A 136 -7.41 -23.98 -4.45
CA PRO A 136 -6.06 -23.62 -4.88
C PRO A 136 -5.55 -24.32 -6.14
N LYS A 137 -5.94 -25.60 -6.34
CA LYS A 137 -5.55 -26.39 -7.52
C LYS A 137 -6.17 -25.92 -8.84
N GLN A 138 -7.17 -25.04 -8.79
CA GLN A 138 -7.86 -24.49 -9.96
C GLN A 138 -7.41 -23.06 -10.27
N ASN A 139 -6.66 -22.42 -9.37
CA ASN A 139 -6.18 -21.07 -9.57
C ASN A 139 -5.05 -21.07 -10.61
N LEU A 140 -4.99 -19.99 -11.37
CA LEU A 140 -3.88 -19.67 -12.25
C LEU A 140 -3.10 -18.50 -11.63
N PRO A 141 -1.75 -18.49 -11.68
CA PRO A 141 -0.97 -17.38 -11.16
C PRO A 141 -1.41 -16.03 -11.75
N TYR A 142 -1.57 -15.03 -10.89
CA TYR A 142 -2.02 -13.68 -11.25
C TYR A 142 -3.37 -13.64 -11.98
N ALA A 143 -4.21 -14.67 -11.79
CA ALA A 143 -5.53 -14.80 -12.39
C ALA A 143 -6.50 -15.51 -11.44
N HIS A 144 -6.56 -15.00 -10.21
CA HIS A 144 -7.51 -15.39 -9.16
C HIS A 144 -7.62 -14.25 -8.13
N ASP A 145 -8.56 -14.34 -7.19
CA ASP A 145 -8.78 -13.28 -6.20
C ASP A 145 -8.58 -13.76 -4.74
N PHE A 146 -7.75 -14.80 -4.56
CA PHE A 146 -7.51 -15.45 -3.27
C PHE A 146 -6.11 -15.15 -2.74
N ASP A 147 -5.80 -13.86 -2.72
CA ASP A 147 -4.53 -13.26 -2.34
C ASP A 147 -4.81 -12.01 -1.49
N ALA A 148 -3.88 -11.62 -0.63
CA ALA A 148 -4.01 -10.44 0.22
C ALA A 148 -2.64 -9.85 0.54
N GLU A 149 -2.55 -8.53 0.46
CA GLU A 149 -1.29 -7.81 0.73
C GLU A 149 -1.45 -6.67 1.74
N ALA A 150 -2.66 -6.37 2.19
CA ALA A 150 -2.89 -5.26 3.09
C ALA A 150 -3.79 -5.61 4.29
N MET A 151 -3.47 -5.08 5.46
CA MET A 151 -4.18 -5.35 6.70
C MET A 151 -4.15 -4.15 7.65
N VAL A 152 -5.24 -3.94 8.37
CA VAL A 152 -5.42 -2.84 9.31
C VAL A 152 -5.99 -3.36 10.62
N ALA A 153 -5.43 -2.93 11.76
CA ALA A 153 -6.03 -3.14 13.06
C ALA A 153 -7.03 -2.02 13.37
N LYS A 154 -8.31 -2.36 13.55
CA LYS A 154 -9.38 -1.39 13.81
C LYS A 154 -10.44 -2.00 14.73
N ASP A 155 -10.83 -1.24 15.77
CA ASP A 155 -11.89 -1.59 16.71
C ASP A 155 -11.73 -2.98 17.37
N GLY A 156 -10.49 -3.43 17.58
CA GLY A 156 -10.15 -4.71 18.22
C GLY A 156 -10.11 -5.92 17.28
N ASP A 157 -10.48 -5.73 16.01
CA ASP A 157 -10.38 -6.73 14.94
C ASP A 157 -9.27 -6.36 13.94
N LEU A 158 -8.93 -7.31 13.08
CA LEU A 158 -8.12 -7.04 11.88
C LEU A 158 -9.03 -7.01 10.67
N LEU A 159 -8.79 -6.06 9.77
CA LEU A 159 -9.39 -6.00 8.45
C LEU A 159 -8.31 -6.35 7.43
N LEU A 160 -8.48 -7.46 6.72
CA LEU A 160 -7.58 -7.93 5.66
C LEU A 160 -8.20 -7.57 4.30
N PHE A 161 -7.39 -7.00 3.41
CA PHE A 161 -7.79 -6.54 2.08
C PHE A 161 -7.15 -7.43 1.02
N SER A 162 -7.95 -7.95 0.09
CA SER A 162 -7.41 -8.81 -0.96
C SER A 162 -6.65 -8.05 -2.03
N LYS A 163 -5.64 -8.73 -2.58
CA LYS A 163 -5.12 -8.45 -3.90
C LYS A 163 -5.91 -9.26 -4.91
N SER A 164 -6.76 -8.61 -5.69
CA SER A 164 -7.72 -9.30 -6.55
C SER A 164 -7.27 -9.23 -8.01
N TRP A 165 -6.54 -10.25 -8.45
CA TRP A 165 -5.91 -10.28 -9.77
C TRP A 165 -6.90 -10.51 -10.91
N GLU A 166 -7.94 -11.31 -10.70
CA GLU A 166 -8.86 -11.71 -11.77
C GLU A 166 -9.95 -10.65 -11.99
N THR A 167 -10.57 -10.19 -10.90
CA THR A 167 -11.71 -9.26 -11.00
C THR A 167 -11.31 -7.80 -10.86
N GLY A 168 -10.15 -7.51 -10.26
CA GLY A 168 -9.78 -6.15 -9.85
C GLY A 168 -10.64 -5.58 -8.71
N VAL A 169 -11.62 -6.34 -8.19
CA VAL A 169 -12.52 -5.91 -7.13
C VAL A 169 -11.98 -6.42 -5.80
N ALA A 170 -11.38 -5.54 -5.01
CA ALA A 170 -10.85 -5.90 -3.72
C ALA A 170 -11.96 -6.32 -2.75
N ARG A 171 -11.62 -7.22 -1.83
CA ARG A 171 -12.52 -7.79 -0.82
C ARG A 171 -11.97 -7.51 0.55
N VAL A 172 -12.87 -7.20 1.48
CA VAL A 172 -12.51 -6.95 2.87
C VAL A 172 -12.95 -8.13 3.72
N TYR A 173 -12.06 -8.64 4.55
CA TYR A 173 -12.29 -9.73 5.48
C TYR A 173 -12.05 -9.26 6.91
N ARG A 174 -12.95 -9.63 7.83
CA ARG A 174 -12.76 -9.35 9.26
C ARG A 174 -12.20 -10.58 9.96
N LEU A 175 -11.11 -10.39 10.71
CA LEU A 175 -10.43 -11.44 11.47
C LEU A 175 -10.46 -11.12 12.95
N SER A 176 -10.75 -12.14 13.76
CA SER A 176 -10.60 -12.06 15.21
C SER A 176 -9.14 -12.25 15.62
N THR A 177 -8.64 -11.44 16.55
CA THR A 177 -7.26 -11.54 17.06
C THR A 177 -7.05 -12.64 18.11
N THR A 178 -8.08 -13.46 18.38
CA THR A 178 -8.07 -14.49 19.44
C THR A 178 -8.29 -15.92 18.94
N LYS A 179 -8.70 -16.10 17.68
CA LYS A 179 -8.99 -17.40 17.09
C LYS A 179 -7.81 -17.89 16.24
N SER A 180 -7.27 -19.06 16.56
CA SER A 180 -6.12 -19.64 15.85
C SER A 180 -6.42 -20.14 14.43
N HIS A 181 -7.69 -20.36 14.08
CA HIS A 181 -8.13 -20.83 12.76
C HIS A 181 -9.38 -20.10 12.33
N GLN A 182 -9.38 -19.54 11.12
CA GLN A 182 -10.49 -18.73 10.61
C GLN A 182 -10.75 -19.01 9.12
N THR A 183 -12.02 -19.22 8.79
CA THR A 183 -12.47 -19.34 7.42
C THR A 183 -12.99 -17.98 6.94
N LEU A 184 -12.37 -17.45 5.90
CA LEU A 184 -12.62 -16.10 5.40
C LEU A 184 -13.83 -16.06 4.48
N LYS A 185 -14.76 -15.16 4.80
CA LYS A 185 -15.86 -14.73 3.93
C LYS A 185 -15.78 -13.20 3.82
N PRO A 186 -15.89 -12.61 2.63
CA PRO A 186 -15.86 -11.16 2.50
C PRO A 186 -17.03 -10.55 3.26
N ILE A 187 -16.76 -9.46 3.98
CA ILE A 187 -17.76 -8.62 4.63
C ILE A 187 -18.15 -7.42 3.75
N GLU A 188 -17.27 -7.03 2.82
CA GLU A 188 -17.50 -5.96 1.85
C GLU A 188 -16.65 -6.18 0.60
N MET A 189 -17.02 -5.53 -0.50
CA MET A 189 -16.27 -5.42 -1.75
C MET A 189 -16.01 -3.96 -2.09
N ILE A 190 -14.78 -3.65 -2.49
CA ILE A 190 -14.36 -2.31 -2.91
C ILE A 190 -14.34 -2.28 -4.43
N HIS A 191 -15.21 -1.47 -4.99
CA HIS A 191 -15.26 -1.18 -6.42
C HIS A 191 -14.51 0.12 -6.74
N ASP A 192 -14.27 0.38 -8.02
CA ASP A 192 -13.76 1.66 -8.54
C ASP A 192 -12.32 2.04 -8.15
N LEU A 193 -11.52 1.08 -7.66
CA LEU A 193 -10.06 1.25 -7.61
C LEU A 193 -9.44 1.03 -9.00
N PRO A 194 -8.35 1.74 -9.36
CA PRO A 194 -7.71 1.58 -10.67
C PRO A 194 -7.04 0.22 -10.89
N GLY A 195 -6.59 -0.41 -9.79
CA GLY A 195 -5.79 -1.61 -9.82
C GLY A 195 -5.81 -2.34 -8.49
N VAL A 196 -4.84 -3.25 -8.32
CA VAL A 196 -4.75 -4.10 -7.14
C VAL A 196 -4.28 -3.32 -5.91
N ILE A 197 -4.73 -3.73 -4.72
CA ILE A 197 -4.29 -3.17 -3.44
C ILE A 197 -3.00 -3.86 -3.01
N THR A 198 -2.06 -3.07 -2.49
CA THR A 198 -0.80 -3.54 -1.89
C THR A 198 -0.65 -3.09 -0.45
N GLY A 199 -1.15 -1.90 -0.10
CA GLY A 199 -1.07 -1.36 1.26
C GLY A 199 -2.36 -0.72 1.73
N ALA A 200 -2.62 -0.78 3.04
CA ALA A 200 -3.75 -0.12 3.67
C ALA A 200 -3.42 0.35 5.09
N ASP A 201 -4.04 1.44 5.51
CA ASP A 201 -4.04 1.88 6.91
C ASP A 201 -5.36 2.59 7.28
N TRP A 202 -5.62 2.73 8.58
CA TRP A 202 -6.74 3.50 9.13
C TRP A 202 -6.26 4.86 9.67
N ASP A 203 -6.63 5.93 8.96
CA ASP A 203 -6.44 7.31 9.39
C ASP A 203 -7.54 7.67 10.40
N ALA A 204 -7.25 7.43 11.69
CA ALA A 204 -8.20 7.61 12.78
C ALA A 204 -8.65 9.06 12.97
N ASP A 205 -7.76 10.03 12.73
CA ASP A 205 -8.05 11.45 12.88
C ASP A 205 -9.07 11.93 11.84
N ASN A 206 -8.97 11.43 10.61
CA ASN A 206 -9.86 11.82 9.50
C ASN A 206 -10.96 10.80 9.22
N LYS A 207 -10.99 9.69 9.96
CA LYS A 207 -11.97 8.59 9.85
C LYS A 207 -12.12 8.03 8.43
N ARG A 208 -11.00 7.62 7.85
CA ARG A 208 -10.94 7.05 6.50
C ARG A 208 -9.89 5.95 6.41
N PHE A 209 -10.05 5.05 5.46
CA PHE A 209 -8.95 4.18 5.07
C PHE A 209 -8.07 4.86 4.04
N LEU A 210 -6.77 4.66 4.17
CA LEU A 210 -5.78 4.96 3.15
C LEU A 210 -5.48 3.66 2.42
N ILE A 211 -5.44 3.70 1.09
CA ILE A 211 -5.13 2.54 0.25
C ILE A 211 -4.06 2.95 -0.74
N VAL A 212 -3.04 2.13 -0.90
CA VAL A 212 -2.10 2.19 -2.03
C VAL A 212 -2.18 0.91 -2.83
N GLY A 213 -1.79 1.03 -4.09
CA GLY A 213 -1.86 -0.06 -5.03
C GLY A 213 -1.28 0.34 -6.37
N TYR A 214 -1.39 -0.54 -7.35
CA TYR A 214 -0.94 -0.26 -8.70
C TYR A 214 -1.75 -0.99 -9.77
N THR A 215 -1.63 -0.51 -10.99
CA THR A 215 -1.80 -1.36 -12.18
C THR A 215 -0.43 -1.83 -12.66
N SER A 216 -0.36 -3.01 -13.25
CA SER A 216 0.87 -3.54 -13.84
C SER A 216 0.65 -3.93 -15.31
N THR A 217 1.70 -3.76 -16.11
CA THR A 217 1.72 -4.25 -17.50
C THR A 217 2.52 -5.56 -17.58
N PRO A 218 2.35 -6.37 -18.64
CA PRO A 218 3.18 -7.56 -18.88
C PRO A 218 4.69 -7.27 -18.98
N PHE A 219 5.08 -6.01 -19.15
CA PHE A 219 6.48 -5.56 -19.21
C PHE A 219 7.05 -5.17 -17.83
N GLY A 220 6.31 -5.37 -16.73
CA GLY A 220 6.76 -5.01 -15.38
C GLY A 220 6.73 -3.50 -15.11
N ILE A 221 5.94 -2.75 -15.87
CA ILE A 221 5.71 -1.31 -15.61
C ILE A 221 4.55 -1.20 -14.64
N PHE A 222 4.79 -0.56 -13.49
CA PHE A 222 3.80 -0.27 -12.47
C PHE A 222 3.31 1.18 -12.59
N THR A 223 2.01 1.39 -12.46
CA THR A 223 1.41 2.73 -12.31
C THR A 223 0.73 2.79 -10.94
N PRO A 224 1.44 3.27 -9.90
CA PRO A 224 0.92 3.30 -8.54
C PRO A 224 -0.13 4.40 -8.34
N PHE A 225 -1.02 4.16 -7.38
CA PHE A 225 -2.03 5.10 -6.94
C PHE A 225 -2.13 5.14 -5.42
N ILE A 226 -2.68 6.24 -4.90
CA ILE A 226 -3.19 6.33 -3.54
C ILE A 226 -4.68 6.68 -3.59
N ALA A 227 -5.47 6.07 -2.70
CA ALA A 227 -6.89 6.30 -2.58
C ALA A 227 -7.30 6.53 -1.12
N THR A 228 -8.41 7.24 -0.93
CA THR A 228 -9.09 7.32 0.37
C THR A 228 -10.45 6.67 0.28
N LEU A 229 -10.81 5.90 1.31
CA LEU A 229 -12.10 5.24 1.41
C LEU A 229 -12.80 5.67 2.69
N THR A 230 -14.12 5.71 2.69
CA THR A 230 -14.92 5.92 3.91
C THR A 230 -14.82 4.75 4.87
N GLU A 231 -15.36 4.94 6.09
CA GLU A 231 -15.61 3.85 7.05
C GLU A 231 -16.39 2.66 6.48
N ASN A 232 -17.20 2.89 5.44
CA ASN A 232 -17.99 1.86 4.76
C ASN A 232 -17.33 1.39 3.45
N PHE A 233 -16.02 1.59 3.29
CA PHE A 233 -15.23 1.10 2.16
C PHE A 233 -15.57 1.71 0.79
N GLU A 234 -16.38 2.78 0.74
CA GLU A 234 -16.60 3.53 -0.51
C GLU A 234 -15.37 4.37 -0.88
N VAL A 235 -14.88 4.25 -2.11
CA VAL A 235 -13.82 5.09 -2.67
C VAL A 235 -14.27 6.56 -2.74
N LYS A 236 -13.46 7.48 -2.22
CA LYS A 236 -13.71 8.93 -2.25
C LYS A 236 -12.75 9.70 -3.13
N THR A 237 -11.45 9.41 -3.00
CA THR A 237 -10.43 10.02 -3.85
C THR A 237 -9.50 8.95 -4.38
N VAL A 238 -8.95 9.20 -5.56
CA VAL A 238 -7.89 8.41 -6.17
C VAL A 238 -6.95 9.39 -6.85
N ASP A 239 -5.67 9.32 -6.51
CA ASP A 239 -4.61 10.12 -7.12
C ASP A 239 -3.50 9.20 -7.62
N ALA A 240 -2.99 9.47 -8.82
CA ALA A 240 -1.83 8.77 -9.34
C ALA A 240 -0.56 9.18 -8.58
N LEU A 241 0.29 8.20 -8.28
CA LEU A 241 1.61 8.41 -7.69
C LEU A 241 2.66 8.50 -8.82
N ASP A 242 2.49 9.47 -9.73
CA ASP A 242 3.37 9.62 -10.90
C ASP A 242 4.84 9.84 -10.50
N GLY A 243 5.72 9.05 -11.10
CA GLY A 243 7.16 9.10 -10.85
C GLY A 243 7.64 8.10 -9.78
N TYR A 244 6.72 7.37 -9.15
CA TYR A 244 7.02 6.26 -8.26
C TYR A 244 6.81 4.92 -8.97
N GLY A 245 7.51 3.89 -8.48
CA GLY A 245 7.46 2.52 -8.99
C GLY A 245 6.43 1.66 -8.25
N GLN A 246 6.86 0.47 -7.83
CA GLN A 246 6.05 -0.45 -7.06
C GLN A 246 5.90 0.05 -5.61
N VAL A 247 4.72 0.57 -5.28
CA VAL A 247 4.35 1.07 -3.95
C VAL A 247 3.62 -0.03 -3.19
N GLU A 248 4.09 -0.34 -1.97
CA GLU A 248 3.65 -1.52 -1.23
C GLU A 248 3.06 -1.20 0.15
N GLY A 249 3.53 -0.16 0.83
CA GLY A 249 3.04 0.21 2.16
C GLY A 249 2.47 1.62 2.19
N VAL A 250 1.47 1.85 3.05
CA VAL A 250 0.95 3.19 3.38
C VAL A 250 0.62 3.26 4.86
N CYS A 251 0.79 4.42 5.47
CA CYS A 251 0.38 4.65 6.85
C CYS A 251 -0.06 6.11 7.07
N ALA A 252 -0.97 6.33 8.01
CA ALA A 252 -1.24 7.64 8.57
C ALA A 252 -0.16 7.98 9.62
N PHE A 253 0.34 9.20 9.59
CA PHE A 253 1.35 9.71 10.51
C PHE A 253 0.89 11.03 11.14
N ALA A 254 1.57 11.45 12.20
CA ALA A 254 1.25 12.67 12.94
C ALA A 254 1.12 13.91 12.03
N ASN A 255 0.29 14.87 12.45
CA ASN A 255 0.05 16.13 11.74
C ASN A 255 -0.56 15.96 10.33
N ASN A 256 -1.41 14.95 10.12
CA ASN A 256 -2.02 14.60 8.84
C ASN A 256 -0.99 14.26 7.74
N GLU A 257 0.24 13.90 8.11
CA GLU A 257 1.17 13.32 7.15
C GLU A 257 0.73 11.91 6.80
N ILE A 258 0.96 11.51 5.56
CA ILE A 258 0.77 10.14 5.09
C ILE A 258 2.08 9.70 4.51
N TRP A 259 2.54 8.52 4.91
CA TRP A 259 3.76 7.96 4.34
C TRP A 259 3.41 6.77 3.48
N PHE A 260 4.15 6.59 2.39
CA PHE A 260 4.12 5.35 1.62
C PHE A 260 5.53 4.85 1.32
N SER A 261 5.68 3.53 1.21
CA SER A 261 6.93 2.88 0.84
C SER A 261 6.89 2.45 -0.62
N GLN A 262 8.05 2.52 -1.26
CA GLN A 262 8.28 1.99 -2.61
C GLN A 262 9.45 1.01 -2.54
N GLU A 263 9.31 -0.12 -3.21
CA GLU A 263 10.40 -1.08 -3.38
C GLU A 263 11.49 -0.57 -4.33
N SER A 264 12.63 -1.25 -4.28
CA SER A 264 13.67 -1.08 -5.27
C SER A 264 13.33 -1.85 -6.53
N ALA A 265 13.49 -1.20 -7.68
CA ALA A 265 13.41 -1.81 -9.00
C ALA A 265 14.66 -1.41 -9.80
N PRO A 266 14.93 -1.99 -10.97
CA PRO A 266 15.97 -1.48 -11.85
C PRO A 266 15.79 0.04 -12.06
N PHE A 267 16.84 0.81 -11.73
CA PHE A 267 16.85 2.30 -11.77
C PHE A 267 16.00 3.02 -10.72
N HIS A 268 15.37 2.31 -9.79
CA HIS A 268 14.61 2.89 -8.68
C HIS A 268 15.12 2.34 -7.34
N ASP A 269 15.52 3.24 -6.45
CA ASP A 269 15.84 2.88 -5.07
C ASP A 269 14.58 2.62 -4.26
N ALA A 270 14.67 1.76 -3.25
CA ALA A 270 13.63 1.68 -2.22
C ALA A 270 13.58 2.98 -1.42
N LYS A 271 12.36 3.44 -1.12
CA LYS A 271 12.13 4.76 -0.52
C LYS A 271 10.97 4.75 0.47
N ILE A 272 11.02 5.70 1.41
CA ILE A 272 9.84 6.19 2.11
C ILE A 272 9.55 7.62 1.61
N VAL A 273 8.29 7.88 1.29
CA VAL A 273 7.81 9.16 0.79
C VAL A 273 6.76 9.70 1.74
N LYS A 274 6.83 10.99 2.05
CA LYS A 274 5.87 11.66 2.93
C LYS A 274 5.05 12.66 2.13
N ILE A 275 3.74 12.61 2.30
CA ILE A 275 2.80 13.49 1.62
C ILE A 275 1.79 14.10 2.60
N LYS A 276 1.09 15.13 2.15
CA LYS A 276 -0.15 15.64 2.74
C LYS A 276 -1.18 15.80 1.64
N PHE A 277 -2.41 15.34 1.87
CA PHE A 277 -3.52 15.70 1.00
C PHE A 277 -3.77 17.22 1.07
N ASN A 278 -4.17 17.80 -0.06
CA ASN A 278 -4.42 19.23 -0.23
C ASN A 278 -5.80 19.66 0.30
#